data_AF-A0A945R1G0-F1
#
_entry.id   AF-A0A945R1G0-F1
#
_cell.length_a   1.000
_cell.length_b   1.000
_cell.length_c   1.000
_cell.angle_alpha   90.00
_cell.angle_beta   90.00
_cell.angle_gamma   90.00
#
_symmetry.space_group_name_H-M   'P 1'
#
loop_
_entity.id
_entity.type
_entity.pdbx_description
1 polymer ?
#
loop_
_entity_poly.entity_id
_entity_poly.type
_entity_poly.pdbx_seq_one_letter_code
_entity_poly.pdbx_strand_id
1 'polypeptide(L)'
;MAAVDYFVGLNNQILVRAIGPRLLSDPIVSQSGLSKKIEQKLGPGSDLLVEQARARTALPSDLFEAAMLQTGNRRTVQIQQALSQWASRDPEAALTRIRQMQNPAERQRLTRTAIMIFSQVDPENALAYVRNALTEDTRLEGMVLNAMAAADPESSTERIEEFSRRTGDNSAIINLLSNWVAKDPAKAITYAETLSDNLKIDAFARIARSFVNNYPTQGVDWLLALGSEHKQTKKSVLRSLARIDSQLAEDTVRRLDDSDLRSTLINSLASFKSETSPAAALAWVEQFKEANAYQQARSSILRNWVRTDPQGAIEELEGDLDKDNMAPVVTQLASSWYRRNPVDAVEWLESLPVGAGQQRALSAIVGLVAAEDPESAIALADQITNQQRRRDAKRSIGYAWYAREPAQLDSIIRRLKLTEQDANQLRRARRGNL
;
A
#
# COMPACT_ATOMS: atom_id res chain seq x y z
N MET A 1 41.34 0.95 -39.31
CA MET A 1 42.40 -0.05 -39.52
C MET A 1 43.73 0.41 -38.94
N ALA A 2 44.36 1.48 -39.46
CA ALA A 2 45.64 1.99 -38.96
C ALA A 2 45.71 2.26 -37.43
N ALA A 3 44.64 2.79 -36.84
CA ALA A 3 44.55 3.00 -35.38
C ALA A 3 44.55 1.69 -34.57
N VAL A 4 43.95 0.62 -35.11
CA VAL A 4 43.93 -0.72 -34.47
C VAL A 4 45.29 -1.38 -34.60
N ASP A 5 45.96 -1.23 -35.75
CA ASP A 5 47.31 -1.77 -35.96
C ASP A 5 48.34 -1.07 -35.06
N TYR A 6 48.24 0.26 -34.90
CA TYR A 6 49.03 1.01 -33.93
C TYR A 6 48.78 0.54 -32.49
N PHE A 7 47.52 0.33 -32.11
CA PHE A 7 47.15 -0.19 -30.79
C PHE A 7 47.74 -1.58 -30.51
N VAL A 8 47.68 -2.50 -31.49
CA VAL A 8 48.24 -3.85 -31.37
C VAL A 8 49.76 -3.81 -31.19
N GLY A 9 50.44 -2.78 -31.72
CA GLY A 9 51.88 -2.52 -31.54
C GLY A 9 52.29 -1.93 -30.18
N LEU A 10 51.34 -1.54 -29.31
CA LEU A 10 51.67 -0.93 -28.02
C LEU A 10 52.27 -1.96 -27.04
N ASN A 11 53.40 -1.62 -26.42
CA ASN A 11 54.04 -2.48 -25.40
C ASN A 11 53.69 -2.09 -23.95
N ASN A 12 53.09 -0.92 -23.75
CA ASN A 12 52.70 -0.44 -22.42
C ASN A 12 51.30 -0.93 -22.04
N GLN A 13 51.22 -1.83 -21.05
CA GLN A 13 49.96 -2.44 -20.59
C GLN A 13 48.96 -1.43 -20.01
N ILE A 14 49.42 -0.32 -19.41
CA ILE A 14 48.54 0.74 -18.90
C ILE A 14 47.86 1.44 -20.09
N LEU A 15 48.61 1.76 -21.15
CA LEU A 15 48.05 2.34 -22.36
C LEU A 15 47.12 1.37 -23.10
N VAL A 16 47.48 0.09 -23.16
CA VAL A 16 46.62 -0.96 -23.75
C VAL A 16 45.28 -1.02 -23.03
N ARG A 17 45.26 -1.03 -21.70
CA ARG A 17 44.02 -1.07 -20.90
C ARG A 17 43.22 0.24 -20.94
N ALA A 18 43.87 1.39 -21.14
CA ALA A 18 43.19 2.69 -21.23
C ALA A 18 42.56 2.94 -22.62
N ILE A 19 43.25 2.53 -23.69
CA ILE A 19 42.87 2.81 -25.07
C ILE A 19 41.96 1.72 -25.65
N GLY A 20 42.18 0.46 -25.28
CA GLY A 20 41.43 -0.68 -25.82
C GLY A 20 39.91 -0.57 -25.68
N PRO A 21 39.37 -0.23 -24.50
CA PRO A 21 37.93 -0.04 -24.33
C PRO A 21 37.36 1.10 -25.18
N ARG A 22 38.12 2.17 -25.41
CA ARG A 22 37.69 3.30 -26.25
C ARG A 22 37.61 2.91 -27.73
N LEU A 23 38.59 2.15 -28.21
CA LEU A 23 38.56 1.60 -29.57
C LEU A 23 37.44 0.57 -29.74
N LEU A 24 37.19 -0.27 -28.74
CA LEU A 24 36.05 -1.20 -28.74
C LEU A 24 34.71 -0.48 -28.72
N SER A 25 34.65 0.74 -28.16
CA SER A 25 33.47 1.61 -28.17
C SER A 25 33.36 2.50 -29.43
N ASP A 26 34.18 2.29 -30.45
CA ASP A 26 34.04 2.96 -31.74
C ASP A 26 33.10 2.15 -32.68
N PRO A 27 32.02 2.75 -33.22
CA PRO A 27 31.05 2.04 -34.07
C PRO A 27 31.66 1.39 -35.32
N ILE A 28 32.70 1.99 -35.90
CA ILE A 28 33.35 1.45 -37.10
C ILE A 28 34.16 0.21 -36.72
N VAL A 29 34.83 0.23 -35.56
CA VAL A 29 35.61 -0.90 -35.06
C VAL A 29 34.69 -2.07 -34.67
N SER A 30 33.57 -1.78 -34.00
CA SER A 30 32.62 -2.80 -33.54
C SER A 30 31.94 -3.54 -34.70
N GLN A 31 31.70 -2.87 -35.83
CA GLN A 31 31.04 -3.43 -37.01
C GLN A 31 32.00 -4.05 -38.05
N SER A 32 33.32 -3.78 -37.97
CA SER A 32 34.31 -4.18 -39.00
C SER A 32 35.10 -5.45 -38.68
N GLY A 33 34.70 -6.22 -37.65
CA GLY A 33 35.39 -7.45 -37.23
C GLY A 33 36.77 -7.24 -36.57
N LEU A 34 37.18 -5.98 -36.40
CA LEU A 34 38.49 -5.61 -35.84
C LEU A 34 38.55 -5.75 -34.30
N SER A 35 37.40 -5.86 -33.62
CA SER A 35 37.28 -6.02 -32.17
C SER A 35 38.08 -7.21 -31.62
N LYS A 36 38.15 -8.31 -32.37
CA LYS A 36 38.86 -9.53 -31.95
C LYS A 36 40.36 -9.31 -31.75
N LYS A 37 40.99 -8.45 -32.58
CA LYS A 37 42.41 -8.10 -32.45
C LYS A 37 42.67 -7.26 -31.19
N ILE A 38 41.73 -6.38 -30.86
CA ILE A 38 41.82 -5.51 -29.69
C ILE A 38 41.65 -6.34 -28.40
N GLU A 39 40.69 -7.26 -28.38
CA GLU A 39 40.44 -8.18 -27.27
C GLU A 39 41.63 -9.10 -27.00
N GLN A 40 42.22 -9.67 -28.05
CA GLN A 40 43.43 -10.48 -27.93
C GLN A 40 44.60 -9.68 -27.34
N LYS A 41 44.73 -8.40 -27.70
CA LYS A 41 45.79 -7.52 -27.19
C LYS A 41 45.56 -7.09 -25.73
N LEU A 42 44.30 -6.92 -25.31
CA LEU A 42 43.93 -6.61 -23.93
C LEU A 42 44.28 -7.75 -22.96
N GLY A 43 44.25 -8.99 -23.45
CA GLY A 43 44.72 -10.17 -22.72
C GLY A 43 43.79 -10.63 -21.60
N PRO A 44 44.19 -11.65 -20.83
CA PRO A 44 43.37 -12.25 -19.79
C PRO A 44 42.97 -11.25 -18.68
N GLY A 45 41.70 -11.30 -18.24
CA GLY A 45 41.18 -10.44 -17.17
C GLY A 45 40.63 -9.08 -17.62
N SER A 46 40.53 -8.82 -18.93
CA SER A 46 39.88 -7.63 -19.48
C SER A 46 38.38 -7.82 -19.77
N ASP A 47 37.79 -8.96 -19.38
CA ASP A 47 36.43 -9.35 -19.76
C ASP A 47 35.40 -8.28 -19.39
N LEU A 48 35.50 -7.72 -18.18
CA LEU A 48 34.61 -6.65 -17.72
C LEU A 48 34.77 -5.36 -18.54
N LEU A 49 36.00 -5.02 -18.96
CA LEU A 49 36.27 -3.83 -19.77
C LEU A 49 35.75 -3.99 -21.20
N VAL A 50 35.89 -5.19 -21.75
CA VAL A 50 35.35 -5.56 -23.08
C VAL A 50 33.83 -5.57 -23.05
N GLU A 51 33.23 -6.15 -22.00
CA GLU A 51 31.77 -6.18 -21.80
C GLU A 51 31.21 -4.74 -21.68
N GLN A 52 31.86 -3.87 -20.91
CA GLN A 52 31.47 -2.45 -20.79
C GLN A 52 31.63 -1.69 -22.11
N ALA A 53 32.70 -1.93 -22.86
CA ALA A 53 32.93 -1.25 -24.13
C ALA A 53 31.94 -1.68 -25.22
N ARG A 54 31.65 -2.99 -25.30
CA ARG A 54 30.64 -3.55 -26.21
C ARG A 54 29.25 -3.04 -25.86
N ALA A 55 28.91 -2.94 -24.58
CA ALA A 55 27.63 -2.39 -24.14
C ALA A 55 27.40 -0.93 -24.61
N ARG A 56 28.47 -0.16 -24.84
CA ARG A 56 28.38 1.23 -25.34
C ARG A 56 28.13 1.35 -26.83
N THR A 57 28.50 0.35 -27.63
CA THR A 57 28.35 0.32 -29.10
C THR A 57 27.35 -0.68 -29.63
N ALA A 58 26.92 -1.63 -28.80
CA ALA A 58 25.98 -2.66 -29.20
C ALA A 58 24.70 -2.00 -29.71
N LEU A 59 24.18 -2.54 -30.81
CA LEU A 59 22.86 -2.15 -31.27
C LEU A 59 21.87 -2.50 -30.16
N PRO A 60 20.87 -1.65 -29.89
CA PRO A 60 19.86 -1.96 -28.88
C PRO A 60 19.15 -3.31 -29.11
N SER A 61 19.05 -3.76 -30.36
CA SER A 61 18.59 -5.09 -30.75
C SER A 61 19.46 -6.21 -30.18
N ASP A 62 20.79 -6.07 -30.28
CA ASP A 62 21.74 -7.10 -29.84
C ASP A 62 21.76 -7.19 -28.32
N LEU A 63 21.65 -6.05 -27.63
CA LEU A 63 21.49 -6.00 -26.18
C LEU A 63 20.20 -6.71 -25.74
N PHE A 64 19.13 -6.56 -26.51
CA PHE A 64 17.87 -7.22 -26.23
C PHE A 64 17.99 -8.74 -26.40
N GLU A 65 18.59 -9.23 -27.49
CA GLU A 65 18.81 -10.67 -27.68
C GLU A 65 19.72 -11.26 -26.61
N ALA A 66 20.81 -10.58 -26.26
CA ALA A 66 21.72 -11.01 -25.20
C ALA A 66 20.99 -11.10 -23.84
N ALA A 67 20.11 -10.13 -23.56
CA ALA A 67 19.29 -10.13 -22.36
C ALA A 67 18.26 -11.28 -22.34
N MET A 68 17.71 -11.67 -23.49
CA MET A 68 16.75 -12.76 -23.61
C MET A 68 17.34 -14.13 -23.21
N LEU A 69 18.66 -14.31 -23.36
CA LEU A 69 19.39 -15.53 -23.00
C LEU A 69 19.73 -15.67 -21.51
N GLN A 70 19.58 -14.59 -20.73
CA GLN A 70 19.88 -14.62 -19.29
C GLN A 70 18.80 -15.37 -18.51
N THR A 71 19.01 -15.57 -17.20
CA THR A 71 18.04 -16.19 -16.29
C THR A 71 17.83 -15.35 -15.02
N GLY A 72 16.72 -15.61 -14.31
CA GLY A 72 16.39 -14.96 -13.04
C GLY A 72 16.21 -13.44 -13.13
N ASN A 73 16.51 -12.73 -12.03
CA ASN A 73 16.28 -11.28 -11.92
C ASN A 73 17.16 -10.46 -12.88
N ARG A 74 18.37 -10.94 -13.20
CA ARG A 74 19.29 -10.27 -14.13
C ARG A 74 18.68 -10.15 -15.53
N ARG A 75 17.99 -11.21 -15.99
CA ARG A 75 17.26 -11.23 -17.26
C ARG A 75 16.23 -10.10 -17.34
N THR A 76 15.38 -9.98 -16.32
CA THR A 76 14.30 -8.99 -16.30
C THR A 76 14.82 -7.56 -16.40
N VAL A 77 15.86 -7.22 -15.61
CA VAL A 77 16.45 -5.88 -15.60
C VAL A 77 17.11 -5.56 -16.95
N GLN A 78 17.87 -6.50 -17.52
CA GLN A 78 18.55 -6.27 -18.79
C GLN A 78 17.58 -6.16 -19.98
N ILE A 79 16.50 -6.95 -20.01
CA ILE A 79 15.46 -6.82 -21.05
C ILE A 79 14.81 -5.44 -20.97
N GLN A 80 14.48 -4.96 -19.77
CA GLN A 80 13.88 -3.63 -19.61
C GLN A 80 14.81 -2.51 -20.09
N GLN A 81 16.09 -2.57 -19.74
CA GLN A 81 17.08 -1.58 -20.16
C GLN A 81 17.30 -1.61 -21.68
N ALA A 82 17.50 -2.80 -22.25
CA ALA A 82 17.71 -2.96 -23.69
C ALA A 82 16.47 -2.53 -24.48
N LEU A 83 15.27 -2.92 -24.05
CA LEU A 83 14.03 -2.51 -24.70
C LEU A 83 13.79 -1.01 -24.60
N SER A 84 14.11 -0.38 -23.46
CA SER A 84 14.03 1.07 -23.31
C SER A 84 14.92 1.80 -24.31
N GLN A 85 16.17 1.34 -24.50
CA GLN A 85 17.09 1.91 -25.48
C GLN A 85 16.66 1.61 -26.93
N TRP A 86 16.10 0.43 -27.18
CA TRP A 86 15.70 0.04 -28.53
C TRP A 86 14.45 0.78 -28.96
N ALA A 87 13.37 0.70 -28.17
CA ALA A 87 12.11 1.31 -28.53
C ALA A 87 12.14 2.85 -28.52
N SER A 88 13.13 3.47 -27.84
CA SER A 88 13.31 4.92 -27.93
C SER A 88 13.98 5.39 -29.23
N ARG A 89 14.72 4.50 -29.91
CA ARG A 89 15.41 4.80 -31.17
C ARG A 89 14.67 4.26 -32.39
N ASP A 90 14.16 3.04 -32.29
CA ASP A 90 13.46 2.31 -33.34
C ASP A 90 12.34 1.43 -32.73
N PRO A 91 11.20 2.06 -32.39
CA PRO A 91 10.07 1.38 -31.75
C PRO A 91 9.44 0.30 -32.63
N GLU A 92 9.35 0.52 -33.94
CA GLU A 92 8.71 -0.43 -34.85
C GLU A 92 9.53 -1.71 -35.03
N ALA A 93 10.86 -1.60 -35.14
CA ALA A 93 11.73 -2.78 -35.18
C ALA A 93 11.65 -3.58 -33.87
N ALA A 94 11.67 -2.89 -32.73
CA ALA A 94 11.52 -3.53 -31.42
C ALA A 94 10.18 -4.28 -31.31
N LEU A 95 9.06 -3.64 -31.69
CA LEU A 95 7.73 -4.24 -31.67
C LEU A 95 7.60 -5.41 -32.63
N THR A 96 8.18 -5.32 -33.83
CA THR A 96 8.23 -6.41 -34.81
C THR A 96 8.94 -7.63 -34.23
N ARG A 97 10.07 -7.43 -33.56
CA ARG A 97 10.80 -8.52 -32.91
C ARG A 97 10.02 -9.13 -31.73
N ILE A 98 9.36 -8.31 -30.92
CA ILE A 98 8.54 -8.78 -29.79
C ILE A 98 7.38 -9.65 -30.29
N ARG A 99 6.74 -9.30 -31.40
CA ARG A 99 5.63 -10.11 -31.98
C ARG A 99 6.02 -11.55 -32.30
N GLN A 100 7.28 -11.80 -32.64
CA GLN A 100 7.81 -13.13 -32.95
C GLN A 100 8.09 -13.99 -31.71
N MET A 101 7.93 -13.44 -30.50
CA MET A 101 8.17 -14.17 -29.27
C MET A 101 7.10 -15.25 -29.05
N GLN A 102 7.55 -16.45 -28.70
CA GLN A 102 6.68 -17.62 -28.51
C GLN A 102 5.81 -17.49 -27.26
N ASN A 103 6.36 -16.99 -26.14
CA ASN A 103 5.64 -16.85 -24.88
C ASN A 103 4.61 -15.69 -24.96
N PRO A 104 3.29 -15.96 -24.91
CA PRO A 104 2.27 -14.93 -25.07
C PRO A 104 2.25 -13.89 -23.95
N ALA A 105 2.42 -14.33 -22.70
CA ALA A 105 2.40 -13.45 -21.54
C ALA A 105 3.58 -12.48 -21.54
N GLU A 106 4.77 -12.99 -21.88
CA GLU A 106 5.95 -12.15 -22.00
C GLU A 106 5.86 -11.19 -23.18
N ARG A 107 5.37 -11.67 -24.34
CA ARG A 107 5.11 -10.86 -25.51
C ARG A 107 4.17 -9.69 -25.18
N GLN A 108 3.04 -9.95 -24.55
CA GLN A 108 2.08 -8.91 -24.17
C GLN A 108 2.70 -7.86 -23.24
N ARG A 109 3.46 -8.29 -22.23
CA ARG A 109 4.15 -7.40 -21.28
C ARG A 109 5.16 -6.49 -21.99
N LEU A 110 5.97 -7.06 -22.88
CA LEU A 110 7.01 -6.29 -23.60
C LEU A 110 6.40 -5.38 -24.66
N THR A 111 5.34 -5.82 -25.37
CA THR A 111 4.58 -4.95 -26.30
C THR A 111 4.05 -3.72 -25.57
N ARG A 112 3.39 -3.90 -24.42
CA ARG A 112 2.91 -2.78 -23.60
C ARG A 112 4.03 -1.82 -23.21
N THR A 113 5.19 -2.35 -22.83
CA THR A 113 6.36 -1.54 -22.46
C THR A 113 6.88 -0.74 -23.66
N ALA A 114 7.04 -1.39 -24.81
CA ALA A 114 7.51 -0.75 -26.04
C ALA A 114 6.53 0.32 -26.54
N ILE A 115 5.22 0.08 -26.51
CA ILE A 115 4.18 1.06 -26.88
C ILE A 115 4.21 2.28 -25.94
N MET A 116 4.42 2.07 -24.64
CA MET A 116 4.56 3.19 -23.69
C MET A 116 5.75 4.09 -24.05
N ILE A 117 6.89 3.50 -24.41
CA ILE A 117 8.09 4.24 -24.84
C ILE A 117 7.83 4.93 -26.19
N PHE A 118 7.23 4.22 -27.15
CA PHE A 118 6.89 4.77 -28.45
C PHE A 118 5.98 6.01 -28.30
N SER A 119 4.97 5.93 -27.43
CA SER A 119 4.05 7.05 -27.16
C SER A 119 4.75 8.29 -26.59
N GLN A 120 5.87 8.13 -25.89
CA GLN A 120 6.65 9.25 -25.35
C GLN A 120 7.55 9.90 -26.40
N VAL A 121 8.04 9.11 -27.36
CA VAL A 121 8.96 9.59 -28.41
C VAL A 121 8.18 10.18 -29.58
N ASP A 122 7.15 9.46 -30.05
CA ASP A 122 6.35 9.83 -31.21
C ASP A 122 4.90 9.34 -31.02
N PRO A 123 4.07 10.14 -30.33
CA PRO A 123 2.70 9.75 -30.00
C PRO A 123 1.80 9.53 -31.23
N GLU A 124 1.97 10.30 -32.29
CA GLU A 124 1.12 10.20 -33.49
C GLU A 124 1.39 8.88 -34.24
N ASN A 125 2.68 8.54 -34.44
CA ASN A 125 3.03 7.27 -35.06
C ASN A 125 2.73 6.08 -34.14
N ALA A 126 2.88 6.23 -32.82
CA ALA A 126 2.45 5.21 -31.88
C ALA A 126 0.93 4.94 -31.98
N LEU A 127 0.11 5.99 -32.10
CA LEU A 127 -1.34 5.89 -32.24
C LEU A 127 -1.72 5.22 -33.57
N ALA A 128 -1.07 5.62 -34.67
CA ALA A 128 -1.26 4.99 -35.97
C ALA A 128 -0.89 3.50 -35.93
N TYR A 129 0.23 3.16 -35.28
CA TYR A 129 0.70 1.78 -35.16
C TYR A 129 -0.28 0.90 -34.40
N VAL A 130 -0.79 1.34 -33.24
CA VAL A 130 -1.76 0.55 -32.46
C VAL A 130 -3.09 0.40 -33.20
N ARG A 131 -3.55 1.45 -33.91
CA ARG A 131 -4.78 1.42 -34.71
C ARG A 131 -4.72 0.52 -35.94
N ASN A 132 -3.53 0.35 -36.53
CA ASN A 132 -3.38 -0.42 -37.77
C ASN A 132 -2.89 -1.85 -37.52
N ALA A 133 -1.93 -2.01 -36.61
CA ALA A 133 -1.18 -3.25 -36.46
C ALA A 133 -1.47 -3.99 -35.16
N LEU A 134 -2.21 -3.39 -34.21
CA LEU A 134 -2.61 -4.01 -32.93
C LEU A 134 -4.11 -3.79 -32.65
N THR A 135 -4.94 -3.89 -33.69
CA THR A 135 -6.38 -3.60 -33.67
C THR A 135 -7.18 -4.41 -32.64
N GLU A 136 -6.72 -5.62 -32.30
CA GLU A 136 -7.39 -6.52 -31.37
C GLU A 136 -7.28 -6.06 -29.90
N ASP A 137 -6.29 -5.22 -29.55
CA ASP A 137 -6.08 -4.75 -28.18
C ASP A 137 -6.31 -3.23 -28.06
N THR A 138 -7.59 -2.84 -28.01
CA THR A 138 -8.01 -1.44 -27.83
C THR A 138 -7.47 -0.79 -26.56
N ARG A 139 -7.01 -1.57 -25.57
CA ARG A 139 -6.38 -1.03 -24.35
C ARG A 139 -5.04 -0.37 -24.64
N LEU A 140 -4.31 -0.83 -25.67
CA LEU A 140 -3.07 -0.19 -26.10
C LEU A 140 -3.35 1.17 -26.73
N GLU A 141 -4.40 1.28 -27.55
CA GLU A 141 -4.85 2.57 -28.09
C GLU A 141 -5.24 3.56 -26.98
N GLY A 142 -6.07 3.13 -26.03
CA GLY A 142 -6.42 3.97 -24.87
C GLY A 142 -5.18 4.41 -24.08
N MET A 143 -4.14 3.58 -24.00
CA MET A 143 -2.87 3.93 -23.35
C MET A 143 -2.10 5.01 -24.11
N VAL A 144 -2.00 4.91 -25.44
CA VAL A 144 -1.37 5.96 -26.25
C VAL A 144 -2.14 7.26 -26.09
N LEU A 145 -3.46 7.23 -26.21
CA LEU A 145 -4.31 8.41 -26.05
C LEU A 145 -4.17 9.07 -24.65
N ASN A 146 -4.01 8.26 -23.60
CA ASN A 146 -3.71 8.76 -22.26
C ASN A 146 -2.35 9.47 -22.18
N ALA A 147 -1.32 8.92 -22.83
CA ALA A 147 0.00 9.55 -22.88
C ALA A 147 -0.05 10.87 -23.67
N MET A 148 -0.78 10.89 -24.79
CA MET A 148 -1.04 12.09 -25.58
C MET A 148 -1.75 13.16 -24.75
N ALA A 149 -2.83 12.80 -24.06
CA ALA A 149 -3.56 13.73 -23.21
C ALA A 149 -2.77 14.24 -21.99
N ALA A 150 -1.73 13.53 -21.56
CA ALA A 150 -0.83 14.03 -20.53
C ALA A 150 0.13 15.10 -21.07
N ALA A 151 0.59 14.96 -22.31
CA ALA A 151 1.46 15.92 -22.98
C ALA A 151 0.68 17.14 -23.48
N ASP A 152 -0.39 16.90 -24.23
CA ASP A 152 -1.28 17.89 -24.80
C ASP A 152 -2.75 17.42 -24.71
N PRO A 153 -3.44 17.78 -23.62
CA PRO A 153 -4.87 17.48 -23.44
C PRO A 153 -5.76 18.00 -24.59
N GLU A 154 -5.42 19.14 -25.17
CA GLU A 154 -6.28 19.87 -26.10
C GLU A 154 -6.33 19.18 -27.46
N SER A 155 -5.16 18.87 -28.03
CA SER A 155 -5.09 18.15 -29.32
C SER A 155 -5.57 16.70 -29.23
N SER A 156 -5.63 16.13 -28.02
CA SER A 156 -6.03 14.74 -27.78
C SER A 156 -7.53 14.53 -27.63
N THR A 157 -8.31 15.60 -27.39
CA THR A 157 -9.72 15.49 -26.99
C THR A 157 -10.57 14.79 -28.06
N GLU A 158 -10.51 15.24 -29.31
CA GLU A 158 -11.31 14.67 -30.40
C GLU A 158 -11.01 13.17 -30.62
N ARG A 159 -9.72 12.79 -30.58
CA ARG A 159 -9.27 11.40 -30.73
C ARG A 159 -9.75 10.51 -29.57
N ILE A 160 -9.79 11.06 -28.35
CA ILE A 160 -10.30 10.37 -27.16
C ILE A 160 -11.80 10.14 -27.26
N GLU A 161 -12.55 11.14 -27.73
CA GLU A 161 -13.99 10.99 -27.93
C GLU A 161 -14.32 10.00 -29.04
N GLU A 162 -13.58 10.03 -30.15
CA GLU A 162 -13.68 9.05 -31.21
C GLU A 162 -13.45 7.63 -30.67
N PHE A 163 -12.40 7.45 -29.88
CA PHE A 163 -12.09 6.17 -29.23
C PHE A 163 -13.21 5.70 -28.30
N SER A 164 -13.73 6.59 -27.44
CA SER A 164 -14.86 6.27 -26.55
C SER A 164 -16.11 5.90 -27.34
N ARG A 165 -16.48 6.65 -28.38
CA ARG A 165 -17.63 6.32 -29.25
C ARG A 165 -17.47 4.97 -29.95
N ARG A 166 -16.27 4.63 -30.40
CA ARG A 166 -16.00 3.38 -31.13
C ARG A 166 -15.92 2.16 -30.21
N THR A 167 -15.37 2.31 -29.01
CA THR A 167 -15.03 1.17 -28.15
C THR A 167 -15.92 1.04 -26.91
N GLY A 168 -16.64 2.10 -26.54
CA GLY A 168 -17.33 2.23 -25.25
C GLY A 168 -16.39 2.46 -24.05
N ASP A 169 -15.07 2.50 -24.26
CA ASP A 169 -14.09 2.73 -23.21
C ASP A 169 -13.93 4.23 -22.93
N ASN A 170 -14.34 4.64 -21.73
CA ASN A 170 -14.30 6.03 -21.28
C ASN A 170 -13.09 6.36 -20.41
N SER A 171 -12.17 5.40 -20.19
CA SER A 171 -11.00 5.58 -19.31
C SER A 171 -10.11 6.75 -19.75
N ALA A 172 -9.96 6.97 -21.06
CA ALA A 172 -9.19 8.08 -21.61
C ALA A 172 -9.84 9.45 -21.33
N ILE A 173 -11.17 9.55 -21.39
CA ILE A 173 -11.91 10.75 -21.00
C ILE A 173 -11.67 11.07 -19.51
N ILE A 174 -11.77 10.05 -18.64
CA ILE A 174 -11.59 10.22 -17.20
C ILE A 174 -10.16 10.69 -16.85
N ASN A 175 -9.14 10.21 -17.55
CA ASN A 175 -7.77 10.67 -17.35
C ASN A 175 -7.54 12.09 -17.92
N LEU A 176 -8.11 12.41 -19.08
CA LEU A 176 -8.09 13.76 -19.67
C LEU A 176 -8.61 14.80 -18.67
N LEU A 177 -9.75 14.53 -18.03
CA LEU A 177 -10.33 15.40 -16.99
C LEU A 177 -9.35 15.64 -15.83
N SER A 178 -8.59 14.63 -15.42
CA SER A 178 -7.63 14.78 -14.33
C SER A 178 -6.48 15.72 -14.67
N ASN A 179 -6.00 15.65 -15.92
CA ASN A 179 -4.94 16.51 -16.44
C ASN A 179 -5.42 17.95 -16.59
N TRP A 180 -6.68 18.15 -17.04
CA TRP A 180 -7.27 19.47 -17.07
C TRP A 180 -7.42 20.05 -15.68
N VAL A 181 -7.90 19.29 -14.69
CA VAL A 181 -8.03 19.81 -13.32
C VAL A 181 -6.70 20.34 -12.78
N ALA A 182 -5.56 19.73 -13.11
CA ALA A 182 -4.26 20.23 -12.67
C ALA A 182 -3.94 21.66 -13.19
N LYS A 183 -4.48 22.08 -14.34
CA LYS A 183 -4.21 23.38 -14.99
C LYS A 183 -5.40 24.35 -14.93
N ASP A 184 -6.59 23.85 -15.19
CA ASP A 184 -7.86 24.58 -15.28
C ASP A 184 -9.03 23.66 -14.85
N PRO A 185 -9.38 23.64 -13.55
CA PRO A 185 -10.52 22.89 -13.05
C PRO A 185 -11.86 23.28 -13.70
N ALA A 186 -12.05 24.55 -14.05
CA ALA A 186 -13.30 25.04 -14.62
C ALA A 186 -13.56 24.40 -15.98
N LYS A 187 -12.53 24.33 -16.84
CA LYS A 187 -12.59 23.63 -18.13
C LYS A 187 -13.00 22.16 -17.97
N ALA A 188 -12.42 21.45 -16.99
CA ALA A 188 -12.77 20.05 -16.73
C ALA A 188 -14.23 19.88 -16.29
N ILE A 189 -14.72 20.78 -15.43
CA ILE A 189 -16.11 20.76 -14.96
C ILE A 189 -17.07 21.06 -16.12
N THR A 190 -16.81 22.10 -16.92
CA THR A 190 -17.64 22.44 -18.08
C THR A 190 -17.73 21.29 -19.08
N TYR A 191 -16.62 20.60 -19.33
CA TYR A 191 -16.66 19.43 -20.20
C TYR A 191 -17.41 18.25 -19.59
N ALA A 192 -17.24 17.97 -18.29
CA ALA A 192 -17.98 16.90 -17.62
C ALA A 192 -19.50 17.11 -17.68
N GLU A 193 -19.95 18.36 -17.71
CA GLU A 193 -21.38 18.70 -17.85
C GLU A 193 -21.99 18.30 -19.21
N THR A 194 -21.17 18.17 -20.26
CA THR A 194 -21.64 17.76 -21.59
C THR A 194 -21.72 16.24 -21.75
N LEU A 195 -21.25 15.47 -20.77
CA LEU A 195 -21.27 14.01 -20.82
C LEU A 195 -22.66 13.46 -20.46
N SER A 196 -22.93 12.23 -20.90
CA SER A 196 -24.15 11.50 -20.51
C SER A 196 -24.22 11.31 -18.99
N ASP A 197 -25.42 11.20 -18.41
CA ASP A 197 -25.63 11.18 -16.94
C ASP A 197 -24.75 10.14 -16.23
N ASN A 198 -24.64 8.92 -16.77
CA ASN A 198 -23.81 7.88 -16.20
C ASN A 198 -22.32 8.27 -16.20
N LEU A 199 -21.82 8.81 -17.31
CA LEU A 199 -20.42 9.21 -17.42
C LEU A 199 -20.13 10.50 -16.63
N LYS A 200 -21.12 11.39 -16.50
CA LYS A 200 -21.04 12.61 -15.69
C LYS A 200 -20.77 12.28 -14.23
N ILE A 201 -21.45 11.29 -13.65
CA ILE A 201 -21.21 10.88 -12.25
C ILE A 201 -19.76 10.43 -12.04
N ASP A 202 -19.24 9.60 -12.93
CA ASP A 202 -17.86 9.10 -12.87
C ASP A 202 -16.83 10.23 -13.11
N ALA A 203 -17.11 11.12 -14.06
CA ALA A 203 -16.31 12.29 -14.35
C ALA A 203 -16.19 13.21 -13.14
N PHE A 204 -17.32 13.54 -12.50
CA PHE A 204 -17.35 14.37 -11.29
C PHE A 204 -16.62 13.69 -10.13
N ALA A 205 -16.73 12.36 -9.98
CA ALA A 205 -15.98 11.63 -8.98
C ALA A 205 -14.46 11.73 -9.17
N ARG A 206 -14.00 11.69 -10.42
CA ARG A 206 -12.58 11.86 -10.76
C ARG A 206 -12.11 13.30 -10.57
N ILE A 207 -12.89 14.27 -11.05
CA ILE A 207 -12.63 15.70 -10.89
C ILE A 207 -12.53 16.02 -9.40
N ALA A 208 -13.48 15.61 -8.56
CA ALA A 208 -13.47 15.85 -7.13
C ALA A 208 -12.15 15.44 -6.46
N ARG A 209 -11.67 14.22 -6.75
CA ARG A 209 -10.41 13.72 -6.19
C ARG A 209 -9.22 14.55 -6.68
N SER A 210 -9.14 14.82 -7.99
CA SER A 210 -8.03 15.60 -8.54
C SER A 210 -8.06 17.06 -8.02
N PHE A 211 -9.25 17.64 -7.90
CA PHE A 211 -9.43 19.04 -7.56
C PHE A 211 -9.06 19.28 -6.10
N VAL A 212 -9.52 18.43 -5.18
CA VAL A 212 -9.11 18.49 -3.77
C VAL A 212 -7.60 18.23 -3.60
N ASN A 213 -6.97 17.40 -4.44
CA ASN A 213 -5.54 17.17 -4.36
C ASN A 213 -4.69 18.36 -4.84
N ASN A 214 -5.10 19.05 -5.90
CA ASN A 214 -4.33 20.14 -6.50
C ASN A 214 -4.69 21.52 -5.92
N TYR A 215 -5.96 21.69 -5.52
CA TYR A 215 -6.51 22.95 -5.01
C TYR A 215 -7.44 22.66 -3.81
N PRO A 216 -6.91 22.27 -2.64
CA PRO A 216 -7.71 21.70 -1.54
C PRO A 216 -8.92 22.54 -1.13
N THR A 217 -8.74 23.82 -0.86
CA THR A 217 -9.84 24.70 -0.40
C THR A 217 -10.94 24.82 -1.44
N GLN A 218 -10.59 25.20 -2.68
CA GLN A 218 -11.53 25.37 -3.78
C GLN A 218 -12.21 24.05 -4.16
N GLY A 219 -11.45 22.96 -4.16
CA GLY A 219 -11.94 21.63 -4.46
C GLY A 219 -12.94 21.12 -3.41
N VAL A 220 -12.70 21.41 -2.13
CA VAL A 220 -13.66 21.08 -1.06
C VAL A 220 -14.91 21.92 -1.19
N ASP A 221 -14.79 23.23 -1.41
CA ASP A 221 -15.95 24.11 -1.59
C ASP A 221 -16.82 23.65 -2.76
N TRP A 222 -16.20 23.33 -3.89
CA TRP A 222 -16.88 22.75 -5.06
C TRP A 222 -17.51 21.38 -4.76
N LEU A 223 -16.78 20.48 -4.11
CA LEU A 223 -17.27 19.15 -3.73
C LEU A 223 -18.52 19.23 -2.85
N LEU A 224 -18.55 20.16 -1.90
CA LEU A 224 -19.68 20.32 -1.00
C LEU A 224 -20.91 20.92 -1.70
N ALA A 225 -20.70 21.78 -2.71
CA ALA A 225 -21.74 22.37 -3.53
C ALA A 225 -22.42 21.38 -4.51
N LEU A 226 -21.82 20.21 -4.78
CA LEU A 226 -22.44 19.18 -5.61
C LEU A 226 -23.80 18.71 -5.05
N GLY A 227 -24.68 18.17 -5.89
CA GLY A 227 -25.96 17.63 -5.44
C GLY A 227 -25.84 16.35 -4.60
N SER A 228 -26.98 15.84 -4.14
CA SER A 228 -27.06 14.67 -3.26
C SER A 228 -26.73 13.36 -3.98
N GLU A 229 -26.87 13.32 -5.31
CA GLU A 229 -26.43 12.23 -6.19
C GLU A 229 -24.94 11.92 -6.06
N HIS A 230 -24.13 12.91 -5.68
CA HIS A 230 -22.69 12.74 -5.46
C HIS A 230 -22.31 12.42 -4.00
N LYS A 231 -23.26 12.06 -3.13
CA LYS A 231 -22.98 11.80 -1.70
C LYS A 231 -21.85 10.80 -1.47
N GLN A 232 -21.79 9.72 -2.26
CA GLN A 232 -20.71 8.73 -2.12
C GLN A 232 -19.34 9.29 -2.52
N THR A 233 -19.28 10.13 -3.56
CA THR A 233 -18.08 10.87 -3.96
C THR A 233 -17.63 11.80 -2.83
N LYS A 234 -18.55 12.60 -2.26
CA LYS A 234 -18.27 13.47 -1.12
C LYS A 234 -17.64 12.69 0.03
N LYS A 235 -18.26 11.57 0.45
CA LYS A 235 -17.72 10.70 1.50
C LYS A 235 -16.32 10.19 1.16
N SER A 236 -16.13 9.70 -0.07
CA SER A 236 -14.85 9.13 -0.51
C SER A 236 -13.71 10.16 -0.46
N VAL A 237 -13.95 11.37 -0.96
CA VAL A 237 -12.93 12.43 -1.02
C VAL A 237 -12.70 13.08 0.35
N LEU A 238 -13.74 13.28 1.16
CA LEU A 238 -13.60 13.76 2.55
C LEU A 238 -12.79 12.79 3.42
N ARG A 239 -12.89 11.47 3.20
CA ARG A 239 -12.02 10.51 3.92
C ARG A 239 -10.54 10.76 3.65
N SER A 240 -10.15 11.18 2.45
CA SER A 240 -8.74 11.49 2.14
C SER A 240 -8.29 12.87 2.63
N LEU A 241 -9.23 13.80 2.88
CA LEU A 241 -8.91 15.20 3.18
C LEU A 241 -7.98 15.35 4.38
N ALA A 242 -8.17 14.55 5.45
CA ALA A 242 -7.31 14.59 6.63
C ALA A 242 -5.82 14.36 6.32
N ARG A 243 -5.50 13.54 5.31
CA ARG A 243 -4.13 13.27 4.87
C ARG A 243 -3.58 14.30 3.89
N ILE A 244 -4.47 14.98 3.17
CA ILE A 244 -4.12 16.01 2.18
C ILE A 244 -3.83 17.32 2.92
N ASP A 245 -4.77 17.75 3.76
CA ASP A 245 -4.71 18.96 4.56
C ASP A 245 -5.55 18.77 5.82
N SER A 246 -4.88 18.48 6.93
CA SER A 246 -5.54 18.23 8.21
C SER A 246 -6.21 19.47 8.80
N GLN A 247 -5.70 20.68 8.51
CA GLN A 247 -6.27 21.92 9.02
C GLN A 247 -7.56 22.24 8.27
N LEU A 248 -7.52 22.17 6.94
CA LEU A 248 -8.72 22.32 6.11
C LEU A 248 -9.78 21.28 6.47
N ALA A 249 -9.38 20.03 6.73
CA ALA A 249 -10.29 18.99 7.19
C ALA A 249 -11.00 19.39 8.50
N GLU A 250 -10.27 19.90 9.50
CA GLU A 250 -10.88 20.36 10.76
C GLU A 250 -11.85 21.51 10.55
N ASP A 251 -11.46 22.51 9.76
CA ASP A 251 -12.31 23.65 9.44
C ASP A 251 -13.57 23.19 8.69
N THR A 252 -13.44 22.19 7.84
CA THR A 252 -14.55 21.57 7.12
C THR A 252 -15.51 20.84 8.06
N VAL A 253 -15.03 20.15 9.10
CA VAL A 253 -15.91 19.51 10.11
C VAL A 253 -16.87 20.54 10.72
N ARG A 254 -16.38 21.75 11.04
CA ARG A 254 -17.17 22.82 11.66
C ARG A 254 -18.20 23.44 10.71
N ARG A 255 -17.98 23.34 9.41
CA ARG A 255 -18.83 23.90 8.34
C ARG A 255 -19.86 22.91 7.79
N LEU A 256 -19.79 21.63 8.18
CA LEU A 256 -20.65 20.58 7.62
C LEU A 256 -21.95 20.42 8.40
N ASP A 257 -23.07 20.72 7.74
CA ASP A 257 -24.41 20.47 8.27
C ASP A 257 -24.86 19.01 8.08
N ASP A 258 -24.41 18.33 7.00
CA ASP A 258 -24.74 16.92 6.78
C ASP A 258 -24.03 16.03 7.82
N SER A 259 -24.83 15.48 8.73
CA SER A 259 -24.33 14.65 9.84
C SER A 259 -23.54 13.42 9.42
N ASP A 260 -23.82 12.83 8.25
CA ASP A 260 -23.13 11.64 7.74
C ASP A 260 -21.77 12.01 7.10
N LEU A 261 -21.71 13.12 6.37
CA LEU A 261 -20.44 13.68 5.89
C LEU A 261 -19.56 14.14 7.05
N ARG A 262 -20.15 14.84 8.03
CA ARG A 262 -19.45 15.28 9.25
C ARG A 262 -18.89 14.09 10.02
N SER A 263 -19.70 13.04 10.20
CA SER A 263 -19.28 11.79 10.84
C SER A 263 -18.14 11.08 10.08
N THR A 264 -18.20 11.08 8.75
CA THR A 264 -17.16 10.51 7.89
C THR A 264 -15.82 11.22 8.09
N LEU A 265 -15.85 12.56 8.09
CA LEU A 265 -14.65 13.36 8.25
C LEU A 265 -14.10 13.28 9.67
N ILE A 266 -14.98 13.26 10.70
CA ILE A 266 -14.57 13.08 12.10
C ILE A 266 -13.79 11.78 12.29
N ASN A 267 -14.33 10.67 11.78
CA ASN A 267 -13.67 9.37 11.89
C ASN A 267 -12.31 9.32 11.15
N SER A 268 -12.20 9.99 9.99
CA SER A 268 -10.95 10.05 9.25
C SER A 268 -9.89 10.87 10.00
N LEU A 269 -10.26 12.06 10.50
CA LEU A 269 -9.37 12.91 11.26
C LEU A 269 -8.94 12.28 12.58
N ALA A 270 -9.86 11.63 13.30
CA ALA A 270 -9.53 10.88 14.51
C ALA A 270 -8.48 9.80 14.24
N SER A 271 -8.63 9.05 13.14
CA SER A 271 -7.65 8.03 12.74
C SER A 271 -6.31 8.65 12.38
N PHE A 272 -6.29 9.69 11.53
CA PHE A 272 -5.07 10.37 11.09
C PHE A 272 -4.30 11.00 12.26
N LYS A 273 -5.00 11.73 13.14
CA LYS A 273 -4.40 12.32 14.34
C LYS A 273 -3.89 11.25 15.29
N SER A 274 -4.60 10.14 15.46
CA SER A 274 -4.15 9.04 16.32
C SER A 274 -2.88 8.35 15.82
N GLU A 275 -2.57 8.40 14.53
CA GLU A 275 -1.31 7.90 13.99
C GLU A 275 -0.10 8.75 14.44
N THR A 276 -0.31 10.02 14.77
CA THR A 276 0.77 10.97 15.13
C THR A 276 0.81 11.30 16.62
N SER A 277 -0.35 11.59 17.22
CA SER A 277 -0.52 11.86 18.64
C SER A 277 -1.93 11.41 19.08
N PRO A 278 -2.05 10.22 19.69
CA PRO A 278 -3.31 9.75 20.25
C PRO A 278 -3.92 10.70 21.29
N ALA A 279 -3.10 11.34 22.12
CA ALA A 279 -3.54 12.33 23.11
C ALA A 279 -4.22 13.53 22.44
N ALA A 280 -3.55 14.13 21.44
CA ALA A 280 -4.13 15.24 20.69
C ALA A 280 -5.39 14.82 19.91
N ALA A 281 -5.42 13.59 19.38
CA ALA A 281 -6.60 13.05 18.70
C ALA A 281 -7.79 12.91 19.66
N LEU A 282 -7.53 12.45 20.90
CA LEU A 282 -8.55 12.33 21.94
C LEU A 282 -9.06 13.70 22.36
N ALA A 283 -8.16 14.64 22.70
CA ALA A 283 -8.54 16.01 23.05
C ALA A 283 -9.35 16.70 21.95
N TRP A 284 -9.02 16.43 20.68
CA TRP A 284 -9.76 16.94 19.54
C TRP A 284 -11.16 16.32 19.41
N VAL A 285 -11.30 14.99 19.51
CA VAL A 285 -12.61 14.33 19.35
C VAL A 285 -13.57 14.68 20.50
N GLU A 286 -13.05 14.97 21.69
CA GLU A 286 -13.82 15.41 22.87
C GLU A 286 -14.55 16.75 22.67
N GLN A 287 -14.20 17.53 21.63
CA GLN A 287 -14.92 18.75 21.25
C GLN A 287 -16.23 18.47 20.50
N PHE A 288 -16.46 17.22 20.06
CA PHE A 288 -17.58 16.83 19.21
C PHE A 288 -18.50 15.80 19.89
N LYS A 289 -18.70 15.90 21.20
CA LYS A 289 -19.49 14.94 22.02
C LYS A 289 -20.93 14.74 21.52
N GLU A 290 -21.48 15.77 20.89
CA GLU A 290 -22.80 15.79 20.29
C GLU A 290 -22.86 15.11 18.90
N ALA A 291 -21.72 14.86 18.26
CA ALA A 291 -21.67 14.22 16.97
C ALA A 291 -21.98 12.71 17.07
N ASN A 292 -22.76 12.17 16.13
CA ASN A 292 -23.04 10.73 16.03
C ASN A 292 -21.76 9.88 15.96
N ALA A 293 -20.69 10.38 15.33
CA ALA A 293 -19.41 9.70 15.21
C ALA A 293 -18.56 9.69 16.49
N TYR A 294 -18.89 10.49 17.50
CA TYR A 294 -18.04 10.72 18.68
C TYR A 294 -17.57 9.43 19.33
N GLN A 295 -18.51 8.56 19.72
CA GLN A 295 -18.20 7.32 20.43
C GLN A 295 -17.35 6.36 19.59
N GLN A 296 -17.62 6.30 18.29
CA GLN A 296 -16.87 5.45 17.37
C GLN A 296 -15.43 5.97 17.18
N ALA A 297 -15.27 7.27 16.93
CA ALA A 297 -13.98 7.92 16.75
C ALA A 297 -13.14 7.82 18.02
N ARG A 298 -13.70 8.18 19.18
CA ARG A 298 -13.07 8.07 20.50
C ARG A 298 -12.61 6.64 20.79
N SER A 299 -13.50 5.65 20.61
CA SER A 299 -13.15 4.25 20.81
C SER A 299 -12.02 3.80 19.86
N SER A 300 -11.98 4.32 18.64
CA SER A 300 -10.94 3.95 17.67
C SER A 300 -9.58 4.54 18.03
N ILE A 301 -9.54 5.79 18.50
CA ILE A 301 -8.34 6.44 19.04
C ILE A 301 -7.80 5.64 20.22
N LEU A 302 -8.66 5.36 21.22
CA LEU A 302 -8.27 4.63 22.43
C LEU A 302 -7.75 3.24 22.10
N ARG A 303 -8.46 2.47 21.26
CA ARG A 303 -8.00 1.13 20.83
C ARG A 303 -6.64 1.18 20.14
N ASN A 304 -6.40 2.19 19.30
CA ASN A 304 -5.13 2.33 18.59
C ASN A 304 -3.99 2.69 19.55
N TRP A 305 -4.24 3.65 20.45
CA TRP A 305 -3.27 4.08 21.46
C TRP A 305 -2.81 2.92 22.33
N VAL A 306 -3.75 2.18 22.92
CA VAL A 306 -3.49 1.00 23.77
C VAL A 306 -2.63 -0.06 23.06
N ARG A 307 -2.79 -0.18 21.74
CA ARG A 307 -2.05 -1.15 20.92
C ARG A 307 -0.62 -0.69 20.65
N THR A 308 -0.41 0.61 20.41
CA THR A 308 0.90 1.16 20.03
C THR A 308 1.75 1.48 21.27
N ASP A 309 1.15 2.19 22.22
CA ASP A 309 1.77 2.73 23.43
C ASP A 309 0.83 2.59 24.64
N PRO A 310 0.76 1.39 25.25
CA PRO A 310 -0.09 1.16 26.41
C PRO A 310 0.34 1.95 27.65
N GLN A 311 1.63 2.24 27.83
CA GLN A 311 2.13 2.97 28.99
C GLN A 311 1.73 4.45 28.90
N GLY A 312 1.99 5.12 27.78
CA GLY A 312 1.56 6.51 27.61
C GLY A 312 0.03 6.67 27.64
N ALA A 313 -0.72 5.66 27.18
CA ALA A 313 -2.17 5.63 27.33
C ALA A 313 -2.61 5.56 28.80
N ILE A 314 -1.87 4.86 29.66
CA ILE A 314 -2.18 4.76 31.09
C ILE A 314 -1.87 6.07 31.79
N GLU A 315 -0.70 6.64 31.51
CA GLU A 315 -0.27 7.93 32.06
C GLU A 315 -1.27 9.04 31.73
N GLU A 316 -1.75 9.14 30.49
CA GLU A 316 -2.72 10.18 30.12
C GLU A 316 -4.12 9.91 30.71
N LEU A 317 -4.56 8.65 30.70
CA LEU A 317 -5.94 8.30 31.04
C LEU A 317 -6.14 8.04 32.54
N GLU A 318 -5.10 8.13 33.37
CA GLU A 318 -5.10 7.69 34.78
C GLU A 318 -6.35 8.16 35.55
N GLY A 319 -6.74 9.43 35.39
CA GLY A 319 -7.91 10.03 36.06
C GLY A 319 -9.29 9.60 35.55
N ASP A 320 -9.35 8.80 34.48
CA ASP A 320 -10.58 8.31 33.88
C ASP A 320 -10.76 6.78 33.99
N LEU A 321 -9.70 6.03 34.31
CA LEU A 321 -9.69 4.55 34.25
C LEU A 321 -10.67 3.87 35.22
N ASP A 322 -11.09 4.57 36.27
CA ASP A 322 -12.07 4.11 37.26
C ASP A 322 -13.52 4.17 36.76
N LYS A 323 -13.78 4.96 35.71
CA LYS A 323 -15.13 5.14 35.14
C LYS A 323 -15.62 3.88 34.44
N ASP A 324 -16.90 3.54 34.63
CA ASP A 324 -17.51 2.34 34.05
C ASP A 324 -17.40 2.27 32.53
N ASN A 325 -17.49 3.42 31.84
CA ASN A 325 -17.36 3.49 30.38
C ASN A 325 -15.93 3.23 29.89
N MET A 326 -14.92 3.28 30.77
CA MET A 326 -13.53 2.93 30.47
C MET A 326 -13.23 1.44 30.69
N ALA A 327 -14.17 0.65 31.20
CA ALA A 327 -13.94 -0.77 31.45
C ALA A 327 -13.44 -1.57 30.22
N PRO A 328 -13.95 -1.33 28.98
CA PRO A 328 -13.38 -1.96 27.78
C PRO A 328 -11.93 -1.54 27.50
N VAL A 329 -11.59 -0.27 27.76
CA VAL A 329 -10.25 0.29 27.55
C VAL A 329 -9.27 -0.29 28.56
N VAL A 330 -9.63 -0.31 29.85
CA VAL A 330 -8.84 -0.94 30.93
C VAL A 330 -8.56 -2.41 30.62
N THR A 331 -9.58 -3.15 30.15
CA THR A 331 -9.41 -4.56 29.75
C THR A 331 -8.39 -4.73 28.63
N GLN A 332 -8.42 -3.83 27.63
CA GLN A 332 -7.52 -3.88 26.51
C GLN A 332 -6.09 -3.45 26.90
N LEU A 333 -5.95 -2.44 27.74
CA LEU A 333 -4.70 -1.99 28.34
C LEU A 333 -4.03 -3.14 29.09
N ALA A 334 -4.76 -3.77 30.02
CA ALA A 334 -4.29 -4.90 30.81
C ALA A 334 -3.80 -6.04 29.91
N SER A 335 -4.59 -6.42 28.91
CA SER A 335 -4.23 -7.49 27.97
C SER A 335 -3.03 -7.14 27.08
N SER A 336 -2.92 -5.88 26.64
CA SER A 336 -1.83 -5.40 25.77
C SER A 336 -0.52 -5.29 26.54
N TRP A 337 -0.57 -4.68 27.72
CA TRP A 337 0.57 -4.50 28.59
C TRP A 337 1.07 -5.86 29.09
N TYR A 338 0.18 -6.75 29.53
CA TYR A 338 0.56 -8.08 30.02
C TYR A 338 1.39 -8.86 28.99
N ARG A 339 1.03 -8.79 27.70
CA ARG A 339 1.79 -9.45 26.63
C ARG A 339 3.21 -8.89 26.43
N ARG A 340 3.48 -7.66 26.87
CA ARG A 340 4.79 -7.00 26.76
C ARG A 340 5.59 -7.10 28.06
N ASN A 341 4.95 -6.80 29.19
CA ASN A 341 5.50 -6.92 30.52
C ASN A 341 4.41 -7.41 31.50
N PRO A 342 4.36 -8.73 31.79
CA PRO A 342 3.41 -9.32 32.72
C PRO A 342 3.45 -8.71 34.13
N VAL A 343 4.64 -8.40 34.64
CA VAL A 343 4.84 -7.98 36.03
C VAL A 343 4.23 -6.59 36.24
N ASP A 344 4.67 -5.60 35.47
CA ASP A 344 4.17 -4.23 35.57
C ASP A 344 2.66 -4.16 35.27
N ALA A 345 2.16 -4.98 34.34
CA ALA A 345 0.74 -5.00 34.00
C ALA A 345 -0.14 -5.51 35.15
N VAL A 346 0.33 -6.51 35.89
CA VAL A 346 -0.36 -7.01 37.09
C VAL A 346 -0.26 -5.98 38.21
N GLU A 347 0.91 -5.41 38.46
CA GLU A 347 1.11 -4.37 39.48
C GLU A 347 0.21 -3.15 39.23
N TRP A 348 0.14 -2.68 37.98
CA TRP A 348 -0.78 -1.63 37.58
C TRP A 348 -2.25 -2.03 37.79
N LEU A 349 -2.64 -3.24 37.37
CA LEU A 349 -4.01 -3.70 37.53
C LEU A 349 -4.43 -3.76 39.01
N GLU A 350 -3.51 -4.14 39.90
CA GLU A 350 -3.71 -4.16 41.35
C GLU A 350 -3.77 -2.75 41.95
N SER A 351 -3.08 -1.78 41.35
CA SER A 351 -3.15 -0.37 41.77
C SER A 351 -4.50 0.31 41.46
N LEU A 352 -5.26 -0.21 40.51
CA LEU A 352 -6.56 0.36 40.13
C LEU A 352 -7.61 0.20 41.25
N PRO A 353 -8.53 1.17 41.41
CA PRO A 353 -9.69 0.99 42.29
C PRO A 353 -10.55 -0.22 41.86
N VAL A 354 -11.15 -0.87 42.85
CA VAL A 354 -12.08 -1.99 42.59
C VAL A 354 -13.33 -1.48 41.89
N GLY A 355 -13.42 -1.75 40.59
CA GLY A 355 -14.51 -1.31 39.73
C GLY A 355 -14.71 -2.20 38.50
N ALA A 356 -15.65 -1.82 37.62
CA ALA A 356 -16.01 -2.63 36.45
C ALA A 356 -14.81 -2.88 35.52
N GLY A 357 -13.92 -1.90 35.36
CA GLY A 357 -12.71 -2.01 34.53
C GLY A 357 -11.72 -3.02 35.08
N GLN A 358 -11.27 -2.85 36.32
CA GLN A 358 -10.34 -3.77 36.97
C GLN A 358 -10.87 -5.21 36.97
N GLN A 359 -12.14 -5.40 37.36
CA GLN A 359 -12.74 -6.74 37.45
C GLN A 359 -12.87 -7.45 36.10
N ARG A 360 -13.11 -6.68 35.02
CA ARG A 360 -13.14 -7.20 33.66
C ARG A 360 -11.72 -7.51 33.14
N ALA A 361 -10.76 -6.66 33.45
CA ALA A 361 -9.35 -6.85 33.12
C ALA A 361 -8.74 -8.08 33.80
N LEU A 362 -9.00 -8.29 35.09
CA LEU A 362 -8.60 -9.50 35.83
C LEU A 362 -9.10 -10.77 35.12
N SER A 363 -10.38 -10.80 34.76
CA SER A 363 -10.98 -11.93 34.04
C SER A 363 -10.31 -12.17 32.68
N ALA A 364 -9.91 -11.10 31.97
CA ALA A 364 -9.24 -11.20 30.69
C ALA A 364 -7.80 -11.73 30.81
N ILE A 365 -7.02 -11.24 31.78
CA ILE A 365 -5.66 -11.74 32.01
C ILE A 365 -5.70 -13.21 32.44
N VAL A 366 -6.63 -13.61 33.33
CA VAL A 366 -6.77 -15.03 33.71
C VAL A 366 -6.86 -15.94 32.48
N GLY A 367 -7.67 -15.56 31.49
CA GLY A 367 -7.79 -16.32 30.24
C GLY A 367 -6.51 -16.38 29.40
N LEU A 368 -5.69 -15.33 29.42
CA LEU A 368 -4.41 -15.28 28.69
C LEU A 368 -3.34 -16.18 29.32
N VAL A 369 -3.33 -16.26 30.65
CA VAL A 369 -2.22 -16.88 31.41
C VAL A 369 -2.52 -18.32 31.81
N ALA A 370 -3.80 -18.70 31.87
CA ALA A 370 -4.30 -19.99 32.32
C ALA A 370 -3.56 -21.23 31.77
N ALA A 371 -3.05 -21.17 30.53
CA ALA A 371 -2.33 -22.27 29.92
C ALA A 371 -0.83 -22.28 30.22
N GLU A 372 -0.23 -21.12 30.46
CA GLU A 372 1.23 -20.97 30.62
C GLU A 372 1.65 -20.93 32.08
N ASP A 373 0.88 -20.25 32.92
CA ASP A 373 1.08 -20.17 34.35
C ASP A 373 -0.28 -20.26 35.08
N PRO A 374 -0.76 -21.51 35.30
CA PRO A 374 -2.02 -21.74 36.00
C PRO A 374 -2.03 -21.20 37.42
N GLU A 375 -0.88 -21.12 38.09
CA GLU A 375 -0.78 -20.66 39.48
C GLU A 375 -1.00 -19.14 39.57
N SER A 376 -0.34 -18.36 38.71
CA SER A 376 -0.61 -16.92 38.58
C SER A 376 -2.05 -16.65 38.14
N ALA A 377 -2.58 -17.46 37.22
CA ALA A 377 -3.99 -17.35 36.81
C ALA A 377 -4.97 -17.62 37.97
N ILE A 378 -4.65 -18.56 38.87
CA ILE A 378 -5.46 -18.82 40.08
C ILE A 378 -5.44 -17.62 41.01
N ALA A 379 -4.26 -17.06 41.27
CA ALA A 379 -4.11 -15.89 42.14
C ALA A 379 -4.95 -14.71 41.63
N LEU A 380 -4.87 -14.41 40.33
CA LEU A 380 -5.67 -13.38 39.68
C LEU A 380 -7.17 -13.69 39.72
N ALA A 381 -7.58 -14.94 39.51
CA ALA A 381 -8.97 -15.34 39.59
C ALA A 381 -9.55 -15.16 41.00
N ASP A 382 -8.75 -15.36 42.04
CA ASP A 382 -9.17 -15.16 43.43
C ASP A 382 -9.42 -13.69 43.80
N GLN A 383 -8.83 -12.74 43.06
CA GLN A 383 -9.12 -11.30 43.19
C GLN A 383 -10.46 -10.88 42.56
N ILE A 384 -11.09 -11.74 41.75
CA ILE A 384 -12.40 -11.44 41.14
C ILE A 384 -13.48 -11.48 42.23
N THR A 385 -14.12 -10.34 42.49
CA THR A 385 -15.12 -10.20 43.57
C THR A 385 -16.43 -10.92 43.23
N ASN A 386 -16.86 -10.87 41.96
CA ASN A 386 -18.06 -11.55 41.51
C ASN A 386 -17.88 -13.07 41.54
N GLN A 387 -18.62 -13.75 42.43
CA GLN A 387 -18.50 -15.20 42.65
C GLN A 387 -18.72 -16.02 41.38
N GLN A 388 -19.67 -15.62 40.52
CA GLN A 388 -19.94 -16.35 39.28
C GLN A 388 -18.77 -16.21 38.30
N ARG A 389 -18.29 -14.99 38.05
CA ARG A 389 -17.12 -14.75 37.17
C ARG A 389 -15.86 -15.45 37.69
N ARG A 390 -15.64 -15.45 39.00
CA ARG A 390 -14.53 -16.19 39.62
C ARG A 390 -14.63 -17.69 39.38
N ARG A 391 -15.83 -18.28 39.53
CA ARG A 391 -16.06 -19.71 39.22
C ARG A 391 -15.81 -19.99 37.74
N ASP A 392 -16.33 -19.16 36.83
CA ASP A 392 -16.13 -19.31 35.39
C ASP A 392 -14.64 -19.19 35.00
N ALA A 393 -13.92 -18.25 35.62
CA ALA A 393 -12.48 -18.09 35.45
C ALA A 393 -11.70 -19.33 35.89
N LYS A 394 -11.98 -19.86 37.09
CA LYS A 394 -11.36 -21.10 37.59
C LYS A 394 -11.67 -22.31 36.72
N ARG A 395 -12.89 -22.41 36.19
CA ARG A 395 -13.23 -23.44 35.21
C ARG A 395 -12.41 -23.30 33.93
N SER A 396 -12.26 -22.08 33.42
CA SER A 396 -11.42 -21.79 32.25
C SER A 396 -9.96 -22.19 32.48
N ILE A 397 -9.40 -21.90 33.66
CA ILE A 397 -8.05 -22.34 34.06
C ILE A 397 -7.97 -23.87 34.03
N GLY A 398 -8.95 -24.56 34.61
CA GLY A 398 -8.98 -26.02 34.64
C GLY A 398 -8.95 -26.64 33.25
N TYR A 399 -9.70 -26.10 32.29
CA TYR A 399 -9.68 -26.56 30.90
C TYR A 399 -8.34 -26.31 30.21
N ALA A 400 -7.79 -25.10 30.34
CA ALA A 400 -6.53 -24.73 29.71
C ALA A 400 -5.34 -25.53 30.27
N TRP A 401 -5.30 -25.70 31.60
CA TRP A 401 -4.27 -26.49 32.27
C TRP A 401 -4.39 -27.98 31.90
N TYR A 402 -5.60 -28.54 31.93
CA TYR A 402 -5.84 -29.93 31.54
C TYR A 402 -5.44 -30.22 30.09
N ALA A 403 -5.67 -29.29 29.17
CA ALA A 403 -5.32 -29.46 27.76
C ALA A 403 -3.81 -29.63 27.53
N ARG A 404 -2.97 -29.03 28.38
CA ARG A 404 -1.51 -29.21 28.34
C ARG A 404 -1.04 -30.37 29.21
N GLU A 405 -1.68 -30.59 30.34
CA GLU A 405 -1.23 -31.53 31.36
C GLU A 405 -2.35 -32.50 31.79
N PRO A 406 -2.80 -33.40 30.89
CA PRO A 406 -3.96 -34.25 31.15
C PRO A 406 -3.76 -35.25 32.30
N ALA A 407 -2.50 -35.62 32.59
CA ALA A 407 -2.15 -36.48 33.72
C ALA A 407 -2.42 -35.82 35.08
N GLN A 408 -2.51 -34.49 35.14
CA GLN A 408 -2.72 -33.71 36.35
C GLN A 408 -4.21 -33.47 36.69
N LEU A 409 -5.16 -34.13 36.03
CA LEU A 409 -6.60 -33.82 36.18
C LEU A 409 -7.09 -33.74 37.65
N ASP A 410 -6.71 -34.71 38.50
CA ASP A 410 -7.17 -34.72 39.89
C ASP A 410 -6.43 -33.69 40.78
N SER A 411 -5.17 -33.35 40.48
CA SER A 411 -4.49 -32.23 41.15
C SER A 411 -5.09 -30.90 40.73
N ILE A 412 -5.39 -30.72 39.44
CA ILE A 412 -6.06 -29.52 38.87
C ILE A 412 -7.40 -29.27 39.57
N ILE A 413 -8.26 -30.29 39.66
CA ILE A 413 -9.58 -30.18 40.31
C ILE A 413 -9.43 -29.74 41.78
N ARG A 414 -8.49 -30.35 42.52
CA ARG A 414 -8.22 -30.01 43.92
C ARG A 414 -7.67 -28.60 44.09
N ARG A 415 -6.68 -28.22 43.27
CA ARG A 415 -6.01 -26.91 43.35
C ARG A 415 -6.98 -25.77 43.07
N LEU A 416 -7.82 -25.92 42.06
CA LEU A 416 -8.83 -24.93 41.68
C LEU A 416 -10.05 -24.90 42.61
N LYS A 417 -10.19 -25.88 43.51
CA LYS A 417 -11.38 -26.05 44.37
C LYS A 417 -12.67 -26.03 43.55
N LEU A 418 -12.68 -26.75 42.42
CA LEU A 418 -13.84 -26.80 41.53
C LEU A 418 -15.04 -27.45 42.24
N THR A 419 -16.25 -27.01 41.89
CA THR A 419 -17.46 -27.69 42.35
C THR A 419 -17.53 -29.10 41.78
N GLU A 420 -18.29 -30.00 42.41
CA GLU A 420 -18.44 -31.37 41.93
C GLU A 420 -19.03 -31.41 40.51
N GLN A 421 -19.94 -30.47 40.19
CA GLN A 421 -20.49 -30.29 38.86
C GLN A 421 -19.39 -29.91 37.84
N ASP A 422 -18.58 -28.89 38.12
CA ASP A 422 -17.51 -28.43 37.21
C ASP A 422 -16.41 -29.50 37.06
N ALA A 423 -16.05 -30.18 38.15
CA ALA A 423 -15.10 -31.30 38.15
C ALA A 423 -15.58 -32.45 37.26
N ASN A 424 -16.88 -32.78 37.32
CA ASN A 424 -17.47 -33.81 36.46
C ASN A 424 -17.50 -33.39 34.98
N GLN A 425 -17.69 -32.11 34.67
CA GLN A 425 -17.58 -31.61 33.29
C GLN A 425 -16.15 -31.73 32.76
N LEU A 426 -15.14 -31.38 33.55
CA LEU A 426 -13.73 -31.52 33.18
C LEU A 426 -13.33 -32.99 32.96
N ARG A 427 -13.82 -33.91 33.82
CA ARG A 427 -13.63 -35.37 33.66
C ARG A 427 -14.30 -35.94 32.42
N ARG A 428 -15.41 -35.36 31.95
CA ARG A 428 -16.07 -35.77 30.70
C ARG A 428 -15.26 -35.36 29.48
N ALA A 429 -14.62 -34.19 29.50
CA ALA A 429 -13.72 -33.76 28.41
C ALA A 429 -12.55 -34.74 28.19
N ARG A 430 -12.03 -35.36 29.26
CA ARG A 430 -11.04 -36.45 29.18
C ARG A 430 -11.51 -37.67 28.38
N ARG A 431 -12.81 -37.99 28.41
CA ARG A 431 -13.37 -39.19 27.77
C ARG A 431 -13.67 -39.01 26.27
N GLY A 432 -13.66 -37.77 25.77
CA GLY A 432 -13.90 -37.47 24.34
C GLY A 432 -12.63 -37.36 23.49
N ASN A 433 -11.45 -37.33 24.12
CA ASN A 433 -10.13 -37.23 23.46
C ASN A 433 -9.29 -38.52 23.56
N LEU A 434 -9.87 -39.59 24.12
CA LEU A 434 -9.37 -40.97 24.13
C LEU A 434 -10.27 -41.79 23.19
#